data_AF-A0A232LTR7-F1
#
_entry.id   AF-A0A232LTR7-F1
#
_cell.length_a   1.000
_cell.length_b   1.000
_cell.length_c   1.000
_cell.angle_alpha   90.00
_cell.angle_beta   90.00
_cell.angle_gamma   90.00
#
_symmetry.space_group_name_H-M   'P 1'
#
loop_
_entity.id
_entity.type
_entity.pdbx_description
1 polymer ?
#
loop_
_entity_poly.entity_id
_entity_poly.type
_entity_poly.pdbx_seq_one_letter_code
_entity_poly.pdbx_strand_id
1 'polypeptide(L)'
;MPKEPLEISGYTVLLLQFPKVPSFPVDATHFLYLRPHEPRIPDADSPRSLFLVNIPVDTTETHLRHLFSVQLSAGRVERVEFQDVPTKKRTAAFVAGRAPGSKKRKRITADDMQNELENLKLPPIWDRRLHKSGSHAIVVFVDKASMQVSLKAARKASKLGTKIVWGEGIENKLPPLGMDRYRTHETLRYPPQAELLRIVNDYMTIFAEVEKARAEEAARKAQEPDEDGFVTVTRGPKNNSVVREDAVKELVEKQKQRDAGYDDFYRFQTREKQKEKHKELLNKFEDDKKKLEALKKRKGKIRILRINRRHAKKFSSAIGGLDEPEEDRGYESFKEVVKDLEALIDIAWVSGTPSLQIPFLISLAGLTNNYLPDYPFSPAATFRLLRKLDIIFASLILGENVETGSPLSGFETRRDIVSMTEKVRIKSIAEMGRLAVIQANDREDEENDDEMDLDSPPMTDGNGDGIDDDSDDSAEGVAADRYPEGLGKWEMEAGRVYERTIDLLGGELGNCELVS
;
A
#
# COMPACT_ATOMS: atom_id res chain seq x y z
N MET A 1 -5.20 62.17 15.41
CA MET A 1 -4.86 60.81 14.94
C MET A 1 -5.23 60.72 13.47
N PRO A 2 -4.38 60.12 12.61
CA PRO A 2 -4.67 60.01 11.18
C PRO A 2 -6.00 59.27 11.01
N LYS A 3 -6.91 59.83 10.21
CA LYS A 3 -8.17 59.15 9.86
C LYS A 3 -7.80 57.89 9.08
N GLU A 4 -8.11 56.74 9.64
CA GLU A 4 -7.87 55.45 8.99
C GLU A 4 -8.67 55.38 7.67
N PRO A 5 -8.09 54.81 6.60
CA PRO A 5 -8.75 54.77 5.31
C PRO A 5 -10.00 53.87 5.37
N LEU A 6 -11.16 54.46 5.08
CA LEU A 6 -12.45 53.78 5.08
C LEU A 6 -12.60 52.78 3.92
N GLU A 7 -11.90 53.04 2.81
CA GLU A 7 -11.86 52.17 1.63
C GLU A 7 -10.44 52.12 1.04
N ILE A 8 -9.99 50.93 0.62
CA ILE A 8 -8.71 50.69 -0.05
C ILE A 8 -8.96 49.86 -1.30
N SER A 9 -8.64 50.37 -2.49
CA SER A 9 -8.76 49.64 -3.76
C SER A 9 -10.12 48.96 -4.00
N GLY A 10 -11.21 49.62 -3.57
CA GLY A 10 -12.58 49.09 -3.66
C GLY A 10 -13.00 48.14 -2.53
N TYR A 11 -12.13 47.86 -1.57
CA TYR A 11 -12.46 47.14 -0.34
C TYR A 11 -12.90 48.11 0.74
N THR A 12 -14.01 47.81 1.41
CA THR A 12 -14.41 48.46 2.65
C THR A 12 -13.58 47.90 3.80
N VAL A 13 -12.99 48.79 4.60
CA VAL A 13 -12.18 48.41 5.77
C VAL A 13 -13.07 48.35 7.00
N LEU A 14 -13.16 47.19 7.65
CA LEU A 14 -13.88 46.99 8.90
C LEU A 14 -12.87 46.72 10.03
N LEU A 15 -12.99 47.50 11.10
CA LEU A 15 -12.15 47.38 12.28
C LEU A 15 -12.76 46.39 13.25
N LEU A 16 -12.00 45.36 13.58
CA LEU A 16 -12.30 44.40 14.63
C LEU A 16 -11.34 44.63 15.79
N GLN A 17 -11.83 44.47 17.02
CA GLN A 17 -11.01 44.54 18.22
C GLN A 17 -10.90 43.16 18.84
N PHE A 18 -9.68 42.74 19.13
CA PHE A 18 -9.44 41.58 19.97
C PHE A 18 -9.40 42.00 21.44
N PRO A 19 -10.09 41.27 22.33
CA PRO A 19 -10.04 41.55 23.75
C PRO A 19 -8.64 41.30 24.30
N LYS A 20 -8.28 42.02 25.37
CA LYS A 20 -7.02 41.83 26.09
C LYS A 20 -6.91 40.42 26.63
N VAL A 21 -5.75 39.82 26.46
CA VAL A 21 -5.42 38.51 27.01
C VAL A 21 -4.24 38.65 27.99
N PRO A 22 -4.08 37.75 28.98
CA PRO A 22 -2.98 37.85 29.95
C PRO A 22 -1.59 37.93 29.31
N SER A 23 -1.39 37.26 28.17
CA SER A 23 -0.15 37.28 27.39
C SER A 23 0.06 38.57 26.57
N PHE A 24 -1.00 39.34 26.33
CA PHE A 24 -0.96 40.58 25.57
C PHE A 24 -2.00 41.57 26.14
N PRO A 25 -1.63 42.39 27.14
CA PRO A 25 -2.56 43.18 27.95
C PRO A 25 -3.04 44.48 27.26
N VAL A 26 -3.01 44.52 25.93
CA VAL A 26 -3.41 45.69 25.11
C VAL A 26 -4.47 45.24 24.11
N ASP A 27 -5.47 46.10 23.87
CA ASP A 27 -6.49 45.84 22.84
C ASP A 27 -5.80 45.85 21.47
N ALA A 28 -5.92 44.77 20.71
CA ALA A 28 -5.37 44.69 19.36
C ALA A 28 -6.44 45.02 18.32
N THR A 29 -6.11 45.87 17.36
CA THR A 29 -6.99 46.19 16.23
C THR A 29 -6.63 45.34 15.01
N HIS A 30 -7.66 44.76 14.39
CA HIS A 30 -7.53 43.92 13.21
C HIS A 30 -8.37 44.47 12.07
N PHE A 31 -7.74 44.59 10.91
CA PHE A 31 -8.36 45.17 9.72
C PHE A 31 -8.90 44.05 8.83
N LEU A 32 -10.22 43.98 8.72
CA LEU A 32 -10.91 43.07 7.81
C LEU A 32 -11.34 43.82 6.56
N TYR A 33 -11.02 43.29 5.38
CA TYR A 33 -11.33 43.93 4.10
C TYR A 33 -12.49 43.24 3.42
N LEU A 34 -13.54 43.98 3.05
CA LEU A 34 -14.76 43.43 2.45
C LEU A 34 -15.01 44.00 1.07
N ARG A 35 -15.36 43.13 0.11
CA ARG A 35 -15.78 43.51 -1.24
C ARG A 35 -16.88 42.56 -1.73
N PRO A 36 -17.81 43.00 -2.62
CA PRO A 36 -18.64 42.07 -3.39
C PRO A 36 -17.80 41.00 -4.10
N HIS A 37 -18.23 39.74 -4.05
CA HIS A 37 -17.51 38.65 -4.70
C HIS A 37 -17.80 38.64 -6.21
N GLU A 38 -16.78 38.97 -7.01
CA GLU A 38 -16.83 39.03 -8.47
C GLU A 38 -15.76 38.10 -9.06
N PRO A 39 -15.99 36.78 -9.10
CA PRO A 39 -15.04 35.87 -9.71
C PRO A 39 -15.00 36.07 -11.23
N ARG A 40 -13.88 35.66 -11.86
CA ARG A 40 -13.70 35.75 -13.33
C ARG A 40 -14.81 35.03 -14.10
N ILE A 41 -15.34 33.96 -13.53
CA ILE A 41 -16.48 33.20 -14.06
C ILE A 41 -17.59 33.29 -13.01
N PRO A 42 -18.67 34.04 -13.27
CA PRO A 42 -19.78 34.18 -12.32
C PRO A 42 -20.47 32.83 -12.07
N ASP A 43 -20.66 32.51 -10.79
CA ASP A 43 -21.51 31.41 -10.30
C ASP A 43 -22.90 31.98 -9.92
N ALA A 44 -23.90 31.11 -9.80
CA ALA A 44 -25.23 31.42 -9.27
C ALA A 44 -25.19 32.12 -7.91
N ASP A 45 -24.16 31.84 -7.10
CA ASP A 45 -23.99 32.43 -5.77
C ASP A 45 -23.13 33.71 -5.73
N SER A 46 -22.45 34.07 -6.84
CA SER A 46 -21.68 35.32 -6.96
C SER A 46 -22.49 36.59 -6.62
N PRO A 47 -23.73 36.80 -7.10
CA PRO A 47 -24.45 38.05 -6.83
C PRO A 47 -24.87 38.26 -5.36
N ARG A 48 -24.82 37.20 -4.53
CA ARG A 48 -25.22 37.22 -3.12
C ARG A 48 -24.05 36.93 -2.17
N SER A 49 -22.82 36.99 -2.65
CA SER A 49 -21.63 36.68 -1.84
C SER A 49 -20.71 37.88 -1.63
N LEU A 50 -20.03 37.89 -0.48
CA LEU A 50 -18.96 38.83 -0.15
C LEU A 50 -17.63 38.10 -0.11
N PHE A 51 -16.62 38.73 -0.67
CA PHE A 51 -15.23 38.35 -0.56
C PHE A 51 -14.59 39.12 0.59
N LEU A 52 -14.08 38.39 1.59
CA LEU A 52 -13.39 38.94 2.74
C LEU A 52 -11.92 38.55 2.70
N VAL A 53 -11.04 39.50 2.98
CA VAL A 53 -9.58 39.31 3.00
C VAL A 53 -9.03 39.70 4.37
N ASN A 54 -7.95 39.03 4.76
CA ASN A 54 -7.31 39.19 6.06
C ASN A 54 -8.27 38.82 7.19
N ILE A 55 -8.81 37.61 7.13
CA ILE A 55 -9.69 37.08 8.16
C ILE A 55 -8.84 36.68 9.38
N PRO A 56 -9.33 36.88 10.63
CA PRO A 56 -8.66 36.37 11.82
C PRO A 56 -8.34 34.88 11.70
N VAL A 57 -7.15 34.48 12.17
CA VAL A 57 -6.65 33.09 12.07
C VAL A 57 -7.57 32.06 12.70
N ASP A 58 -8.36 32.48 13.68
CA ASP A 58 -9.26 31.62 14.42
C ASP A 58 -10.66 31.55 13.77
N THR A 59 -10.94 32.27 12.70
CA THR A 59 -12.31 32.46 12.21
C THR A 59 -13.07 31.16 11.91
N THR A 60 -14.26 31.06 12.48
CA THR A 60 -15.23 29.99 12.19
C THR A 60 -16.44 30.54 11.44
N GLU A 61 -17.26 29.65 10.90
CA GLU A 61 -18.54 30.04 10.33
C GLU A 61 -19.45 30.74 11.35
N THR A 62 -19.42 30.30 12.62
CA THR A 62 -20.20 30.90 13.71
C THR A 62 -19.76 32.34 13.99
N HIS A 63 -18.47 32.67 13.87
CA HIS A 63 -17.98 34.05 13.97
C HIS A 63 -18.62 34.96 12.92
N LEU A 64 -18.54 34.56 11.64
CA LEU A 64 -19.02 35.40 10.54
C LEU A 64 -20.55 35.50 10.56
N ARG A 65 -21.26 34.41 10.90
CA ARG A 65 -22.70 34.46 11.15
C ARG A 65 -23.04 35.46 12.25
N HIS A 66 -22.33 35.45 13.38
CA HIS A 66 -22.55 36.37 14.48
C HIS A 66 -22.24 37.82 14.12
N LEU A 67 -21.11 38.08 13.44
CA LEU A 67 -20.69 39.39 12.98
C LEU A 67 -21.80 40.07 12.14
N PHE A 68 -22.28 39.38 11.10
CA PHE A 68 -23.26 39.97 10.17
C PHE A 68 -24.69 40.02 10.71
N SER A 69 -25.07 39.06 11.56
CA SER A 69 -26.45 38.98 12.07
C SER A 69 -26.67 39.78 13.36
N VAL A 70 -25.75 39.72 14.33
CA VAL A 70 -25.91 40.34 15.65
C VAL A 70 -25.18 41.68 15.69
N GLN A 71 -23.86 41.67 15.48
CA GLN A 71 -23.04 42.87 15.69
C GLN A 71 -23.32 43.97 14.66
N LEU A 72 -23.45 43.61 13.38
CA LEU A 72 -23.80 44.55 12.31
C LEU A 72 -25.32 44.67 12.09
N SER A 73 -26.13 43.78 12.69
CA SER A 73 -27.60 43.76 12.58
C SER A 73 -28.10 43.87 11.13
N ALA A 74 -27.46 43.17 10.20
CA ALA A 74 -27.59 43.47 8.78
C ALA A 74 -28.23 42.35 7.95
N GLY A 75 -27.66 41.15 7.96
CA GLY A 75 -28.05 40.08 7.04
C GLY A 75 -27.78 38.68 7.55
N ARG A 76 -28.58 37.71 7.08
CA ARG A 76 -28.43 36.30 7.43
C ARG A 76 -27.48 35.60 6.44
N VAL A 77 -26.48 34.93 6.99
CA VAL A 77 -25.50 34.13 6.24
C VAL A 77 -26.05 32.71 6.05
N GLU A 78 -25.95 32.18 4.83
CA GLU A 78 -26.31 30.78 4.51
C GLU A 78 -25.15 29.85 4.81
N ARG A 79 -23.97 30.18 4.28
CA ARG A 79 -22.73 29.40 4.44
C ARG A 79 -21.50 30.25 4.24
N VAL A 80 -20.35 29.74 4.66
CA VAL A 80 -19.04 30.37 4.48
C VAL A 80 -18.07 29.38 3.83
N GLU A 81 -17.38 29.84 2.80
CA GLU A 81 -16.35 29.07 2.11
C GLU A 81 -14.98 29.69 2.41
N PHE A 82 -14.08 28.91 3.02
CA PHE A 82 -12.74 29.35 3.40
C PHE A 82 -11.72 28.91 2.35
N GLN A 83 -10.65 29.71 2.16
CA GLN A 83 -9.56 29.42 1.22
C GLN A 83 -8.98 28.00 1.35
N ASP A 84 -8.74 27.56 2.59
CA ASP A 84 -8.04 26.29 2.87
C ASP A 84 -8.96 25.06 2.80
N VAL A 85 -10.26 25.25 2.52
CA VAL A 85 -11.22 24.15 2.34
C VAL A 85 -11.46 23.96 0.85
N PRO A 86 -11.07 22.80 0.26
CA PRO A 86 -11.39 22.51 -1.12
C PRO A 86 -12.91 22.57 -1.31
N THR A 87 -13.39 23.59 -2.02
CA THR A 87 -14.78 23.64 -2.45
C THR A 87 -14.91 22.60 -3.55
N LYS A 88 -15.59 21.49 -3.26
CA LYS A 88 -16.01 20.55 -4.30
C LYS A 88 -16.91 21.37 -5.22
N LYS A 89 -16.39 21.83 -6.37
CA LYS A 89 -17.17 22.58 -7.35
C LYS A 89 -18.40 21.73 -7.60
N ARG A 90 -19.58 22.21 -7.21
CA ARG A 90 -20.83 21.66 -7.71
C ARG A 90 -20.80 21.98 -9.18
N THR A 91 -20.24 21.07 -9.98
CA THR A 91 -20.40 21.11 -11.42
C THR A 91 -21.91 21.23 -11.60
N ALA A 92 -22.32 22.35 -12.19
CA ALA A 92 -23.68 22.54 -12.65
C ALA A 92 -23.91 21.49 -13.75
N ALA A 93 -24.19 20.25 -13.33
CA ALA A 93 -24.94 19.33 -14.15
C ALA A 93 -26.23 20.06 -14.46
N PHE A 94 -26.39 20.40 -15.74
CA PHE A 94 -27.55 21.03 -16.34
C PHE A 94 -28.83 20.73 -15.55
N VAL A 95 -29.25 21.68 -14.71
CA VAL A 95 -30.63 21.73 -14.22
C VAL A 95 -31.46 22.33 -15.34
N ALA A 96 -31.62 21.56 -16.42
CA ALA A 96 -32.76 21.72 -17.29
C ALA A 96 -33.99 21.41 -16.43
N GLY A 97 -34.87 22.40 -16.29
CA GLY A 97 -35.94 22.44 -15.31
C GLY A 97 -36.72 21.13 -15.20
N ARG A 98 -36.81 20.62 -13.97
CA ARG A 98 -37.80 19.61 -13.60
C ARG A 98 -38.69 20.18 -12.51
N ALA A 99 -39.96 20.36 -12.88
CA ALA A 99 -41.04 20.80 -12.02
C ALA A 99 -41.19 19.92 -10.76
N PRO A 100 -41.76 20.43 -9.66
CA PRO A 100 -41.93 19.69 -8.43
C PRO A 100 -43.12 18.74 -8.59
N GLY A 101 -42.85 17.53 -9.07
CA GLY A 101 -43.87 16.52 -9.33
C GLY A 101 -43.41 15.11 -8.95
N SER A 102 -44.06 14.55 -7.94
CA SER A 102 -44.06 13.13 -7.52
C SER A 102 -42.83 12.59 -6.78
N LYS A 103 -43.07 12.24 -5.50
CA LYS A 103 -42.21 11.40 -4.65
C LYS A 103 -42.18 9.95 -5.15
N LYS A 104 -41.65 9.70 -6.35
CA LYS A 104 -41.21 8.36 -6.74
C LYS A 104 -39.79 8.18 -6.23
N ARG A 105 -39.53 7.11 -5.47
CA ARG A 105 -38.20 6.77 -4.92
C ARG A 105 -37.17 6.96 -6.02
N LYS A 106 -36.30 7.97 -5.86
CA LYS A 106 -35.24 8.30 -6.82
C LYS A 106 -34.39 7.03 -6.96
N ARG A 107 -34.23 6.53 -8.18
CA ARG A 107 -33.26 5.45 -8.45
C ARG A 107 -31.90 6.00 -8.06
N ILE A 108 -31.27 5.37 -7.07
CA ILE A 108 -29.93 5.73 -6.63
C ILE A 108 -28.97 5.27 -7.72
N THR A 109 -28.20 6.20 -8.27
CA THR A 109 -27.23 5.92 -9.34
C THR A 109 -25.89 5.53 -8.72
N ALA A 110 -25.02 4.80 -9.43
CA ALA A 110 -23.66 4.53 -8.96
C ALA A 110 -22.91 5.81 -8.57
N ASP A 111 -23.12 6.91 -9.30
CA ASP A 111 -22.56 8.23 -8.98
C ASP A 111 -23.14 8.87 -7.71
N ASP A 112 -24.42 8.62 -7.38
CA ASP A 112 -25.02 9.09 -6.13
C ASP A 112 -24.37 8.38 -4.94
N MET A 113 -24.16 7.05 -5.04
CA MET A 113 -23.48 6.23 -4.01
C MET A 113 -21.99 6.58 -3.89
N GLN A 114 -21.31 6.85 -5.01
CA GLN A 114 -19.91 7.30 -5.00
C GLN A 114 -19.76 8.64 -4.27
N ASN A 115 -20.71 9.58 -4.47
CA ASN A 115 -20.69 10.84 -3.75
C ASN A 115 -20.93 10.66 -2.25
N GLU A 116 -21.79 9.72 -1.86
CA GLU A 116 -22.00 9.34 -0.45
C GLU A 116 -20.73 8.77 0.17
N LEU A 117 -20.04 7.87 -0.54
CA LEU A 117 -18.76 7.32 -0.13
C LEU A 117 -17.69 8.41 0.09
N GLU A 118 -17.59 9.39 -0.81
CA GLU A 118 -16.64 10.49 -0.68
C GLU A 118 -16.97 11.46 0.48
N ASN A 119 -18.22 11.45 0.94
CA ASN A 119 -18.66 12.22 2.10
C ASN A 119 -18.38 11.50 3.42
N LEU A 120 -18.26 10.16 3.42
CA LEU A 120 -17.81 9.39 4.58
C LEU A 120 -16.32 9.62 4.81
N LYS A 121 -16.01 10.50 5.77
CA LYS A 121 -14.65 10.81 6.20
C LYS A 121 -14.45 10.40 7.64
N LEU A 122 -13.19 10.10 7.98
CA LEU A 122 -12.81 9.89 9.37
C LEU A 122 -13.11 11.13 10.21
N PRO A 123 -13.37 10.97 11.52
CA PRO A 123 -13.61 12.10 12.42
C PRO A 123 -12.42 13.08 12.35
N PRO A 124 -12.69 14.39 12.30
CA PRO A 124 -11.61 15.37 12.30
C PRO A 124 -10.89 15.35 13.65
N ILE A 125 -9.56 15.35 13.61
CA ILE A 125 -8.70 15.43 14.80
C ILE A 125 -8.69 16.82 15.45
N TRP A 126 -9.07 17.86 14.70
CA TRP A 126 -9.17 19.24 15.19
C TRP A 126 -10.63 19.67 15.16
N ASP A 127 -11.12 20.11 16.32
CA ASP A 127 -12.42 20.76 16.53
C ASP A 127 -12.58 22.06 15.75
N ARG A 128 -11.49 22.83 15.65
CA ARG A 128 -11.41 24.12 14.96
C ARG A 128 -10.17 24.18 14.07
N ARG A 129 -10.40 24.44 12.78
CA ARG A 129 -9.33 24.75 11.84
C ARG A 129 -8.86 26.19 12.04
N LEU A 130 -7.55 26.37 12.03
CA LEU A 130 -6.93 27.69 11.99
C LEU A 130 -6.52 28.02 10.56
N HIS A 131 -6.68 29.29 10.20
CA HIS A 131 -6.33 29.83 8.89
C HIS A 131 -4.94 30.45 8.92
N LYS A 132 -4.30 30.53 7.76
CA LYS A 132 -3.06 31.26 7.57
C LYS A 132 -3.28 32.77 7.68
N SER A 133 -2.21 33.50 7.99
CA SER A 133 -2.24 34.96 7.96
C SER A 133 -2.57 35.47 6.57
N GLY A 134 -3.49 36.44 6.48
CA GLY A 134 -3.93 36.97 5.20
C GLY A 134 -4.93 36.09 4.43
N SER A 135 -5.41 34.99 5.02
CA SER A 135 -6.43 34.14 4.39
C SER A 135 -7.71 34.90 4.06
N HIS A 136 -8.43 34.40 3.05
CA HIS A 136 -9.70 34.95 2.60
C HIS A 136 -10.85 33.96 2.78
N ALA A 137 -12.08 34.47 2.79
CA ALA A 137 -13.29 33.67 2.77
C ALA A 137 -14.37 34.34 1.92
N ILE A 138 -15.26 33.50 1.39
CA ILE A 138 -16.42 33.89 0.64
C ILE A 138 -17.64 33.62 1.52
N VAL A 139 -18.34 34.68 1.91
CA VAL A 139 -19.56 34.58 2.72
C VAL A 139 -20.75 34.66 1.78
N VAL A 140 -21.54 33.59 1.75
CA VAL A 140 -22.74 33.49 0.91
C VAL A 140 -23.95 33.83 1.76
N PHE A 141 -24.67 34.89 1.39
CA PHE A 141 -25.90 35.32 2.07
C PHE A 141 -27.12 34.65 1.47
N VAL A 142 -28.20 34.53 2.25
CA VAL A 142 -29.47 33.94 1.79
C VAL A 142 -29.97 34.60 0.49
N ASP A 143 -29.85 35.92 0.39
CA ASP A 143 -30.24 36.70 -0.77
C ASP A 143 -29.30 37.87 -1.04
N LYS A 144 -29.42 38.45 -2.24
CA LYS A 144 -28.64 39.62 -2.67
C LYS A 144 -28.89 40.84 -1.79
N ALA A 145 -30.12 41.01 -1.28
CA ALA A 145 -30.45 42.14 -0.42
C ALA A 145 -29.72 42.04 0.93
N SER A 146 -29.70 40.88 1.58
CA SER A 146 -28.94 40.68 2.83
C SER A 146 -27.46 40.99 2.66
N MET A 147 -26.86 40.60 1.53
CA MET A 147 -25.47 40.94 1.21
C MET A 147 -25.27 42.45 1.11
N GLN A 148 -26.12 43.16 0.36
CA GLN A 148 -26.00 44.61 0.18
C GLN A 148 -26.22 45.38 1.49
N VAL A 149 -27.17 44.95 2.33
CA VAL A 149 -27.41 45.55 3.65
C VAL A 149 -26.20 45.33 4.55
N SER A 150 -25.60 44.14 4.52
CA SER A 150 -24.38 43.81 5.28
C SER A 150 -23.19 44.65 4.88
N LEU A 151 -22.96 44.85 3.57
CA LEU A 151 -21.90 45.72 3.08
C LEU A 151 -22.14 47.19 3.47
N LYS A 152 -23.38 47.68 3.38
CA LYS A 152 -23.74 49.04 3.81
C LYS A 152 -23.57 49.23 5.32
N ALA A 153 -23.95 48.24 6.12
CA ALA A 153 -23.77 48.25 7.58
C ALA A 153 -22.29 48.26 7.96
N ALA A 154 -21.45 47.44 7.30
CA ALA A 154 -20.00 47.44 7.51
C ALA A 154 -19.37 48.81 7.16
N ARG A 155 -19.76 49.41 6.03
CA ARG A 155 -19.33 50.77 5.66
C ARG A 155 -19.76 51.82 6.68
N LYS A 156 -20.97 51.70 7.22
CA LYS A 156 -21.50 52.60 8.25
C LYS A 156 -20.73 52.43 9.57
N ALA A 157 -20.49 51.20 10.01
CA ALA A 157 -19.72 50.89 11.21
C ALA A 157 -18.29 51.42 11.13
N SER A 158 -17.63 51.27 9.98
CA SER A 158 -16.31 51.83 9.69
C SER A 158 -16.30 53.37 9.80
N LYS A 159 -17.28 54.05 9.20
CA LYS A 159 -17.42 55.52 9.28
C LYS A 159 -17.68 56.05 10.68
N LEU A 160 -18.45 55.32 11.47
CA LEU A 160 -18.81 55.69 12.85
C LEU A 160 -17.74 55.27 13.87
N GLY A 161 -16.75 54.47 13.47
CA GLY A 161 -15.78 53.89 14.40
C GLY A 161 -16.45 52.99 15.44
N THR A 162 -17.49 52.25 15.04
CA THR A 162 -18.22 51.36 15.95
C THR A 162 -17.29 50.30 16.50
N LYS A 163 -17.23 50.17 17.84
CA LYS A 163 -16.43 49.17 18.52
C LYS A 163 -17.03 47.78 18.29
N ILE A 164 -16.39 46.95 17.48
CA ILE A 164 -16.80 45.55 17.24
C ILE A 164 -15.74 44.64 17.86
N VAL A 165 -16.07 43.97 18.96
CA VAL A 165 -15.17 43.01 19.60
C VAL A 165 -15.35 41.64 18.97
N TRP A 166 -14.26 41.00 18.55
CA TRP A 166 -14.30 39.68 17.94
C TRP A 166 -14.60 38.60 18.97
N GLY A 167 -15.61 37.76 18.70
CA GLY A 167 -15.99 36.65 19.59
C GLY A 167 -16.89 37.02 20.78
N GLU A 168 -17.17 38.31 21.01
CA GLU A 168 -18.03 38.77 22.11
C GLU A 168 -19.44 38.16 21.99
N GLY A 169 -19.94 37.56 23.06
CA GLY A 169 -21.28 36.96 23.11
C GLY A 169 -21.41 35.55 22.53
N ILE A 170 -20.33 34.99 21.96
CA ILE A 170 -20.33 33.63 21.40
C ILE A 170 -19.22 32.73 21.96
N GLU A 171 -18.48 33.17 22.97
CA GLU A 171 -17.37 32.44 23.60
C GLU A 171 -17.72 30.99 23.96
N ASN A 172 -18.89 30.77 24.57
CA ASN A 172 -19.35 29.44 24.99
C ASN A 172 -19.78 28.51 23.83
N LYS A 173 -19.99 29.04 22.63
CA LYS A 173 -20.40 28.26 21.44
C LYS A 173 -19.23 27.88 20.56
N LEU A 174 -18.03 28.33 20.90
CA LEU A 174 -16.83 28.15 20.11
C LEU A 174 -15.95 27.08 20.72
N PRO A 175 -15.28 26.27 19.90
CA PRO A 175 -14.25 25.39 20.40
C PRO A 175 -13.13 26.22 21.04
N PRO A 176 -12.64 25.80 22.22
CA PRO A 176 -11.69 26.59 23.00
C PRO A 176 -10.35 26.72 22.25
N LEU A 177 -9.61 27.78 22.60
CA LEU A 177 -8.26 28.04 22.09
C LEU A 177 -7.22 27.79 23.21
N GLY A 178 -5.93 27.86 22.87
CA GLY A 178 -4.84 27.67 23.84
C GLY A 178 -4.68 26.21 24.29
N MET A 179 -4.40 25.99 25.57
CA MET A 179 -4.11 24.66 26.12
C MET A 179 -5.27 23.67 25.94
N ASP A 180 -6.51 24.12 26.14
CA ASP A 180 -7.68 23.24 26.06
C ASP A 180 -7.93 22.74 24.63
N ARG A 181 -7.51 23.50 23.62
CA ARG A 181 -7.52 23.05 22.22
C ARG A 181 -6.63 21.82 22.02
N TYR A 182 -5.41 21.84 22.57
CA TYR A 182 -4.47 20.73 22.44
C TYR A 182 -4.93 19.50 23.22
N ARG A 183 -5.53 19.68 24.41
CA ARG A 183 -6.16 18.58 25.16
C ARG A 183 -7.32 17.95 24.39
N THR A 184 -8.15 18.78 23.77
CA THR A 184 -9.25 18.33 22.93
C THR A 184 -8.72 17.56 21.72
N HIS A 185 -7.69 18.08 21.04
CA HIS A 185 -7.02 17.37 19.94
C HIS A 185 -6.43 16.02 20.38
N GLU A 186 -5.79 15.95 21.53
CA GLU A 186 -5.27 14.69 22.08
C GLU A 186 -6.39 13.67 22.30
N THR A 187 -7.54 14.12 22.82
CA THR A 187 -8.72 13.27 22.98
C THR A 187 -9.28 12.83 21.63
N LEU A 188 -9.35 13.73 20.64
CA LEU A 188 -9.87 13.44 19.29
C LEU A 188 -8.92 12.56 18.46
N ARG A 189 -7.62 12.56 18.76
CA ARG A 189 -6.63 11.66 18.13
C ARG A 189 -6.93 10.19 18.43
N TYR A 190 -7.58 9.91 19.56
CA TYR A 190 -7.97 8.56 19.98
C TYR A 190 -9.50 8.46 20.07
N PRO A 191 -10.21 8.46 18.92
CA PRO A 191 -11.66 8.36 18.90
C PRO A 191 -12.12 7.01 19.48
N PRO A 192 -13.35 6.96 20.04
CA PRO A 192 -13.89 5.72 20.58
C PRO A 192 -13.99 4.65 19.47
N GLN A 193 -13.56 3.43 19.79
CA GLN A 193 -13.53 2.30 18.84
C GLN A 193 -14.89 2.07 18.14
N ALA A 194 -15.99 2.26 18.87
CA ALA A 194 -17.34 2.08 18.35
C ALA A 194 -17.67 3.05 17.19
N GLU A 195 -17.20 4.29 17.26
CA GLU A 195 -17.44 5.28 16.20
C GLU A 195 -16.58 4.98 14.96
N LEU A 196 -15.31 4.63 15.17
CA LEU A 196 -14.42 4.25 14.08
C LEU A 196 -14.93 3.01 13.34
N LEU A 197 -15.33 1.98 14.09
CA LEU A 197 -15.89 0.74 13.53
C LEU A 197 -17.16 1.01 12.73
N ARG A 198 -18.04 1.89 13.22
CA ARG A 198 -19.24 2.32 12.47
C ARG A 198 -18.85 2.95 11.14
N ILE A 199 -17.95 3.94 11.15
CA ILE A 199 -17.53 4.65 9.93
C ILE A 199 -16.87 3.69 8.93
N VAL A 200 -16.03 2.78 9.40
CA VAL A 200 -15.38 1.78 8.53
C VAL A 200 -16.41 0.80 7.96
N ASN A 201 -17.34 0.29 8.76
CA ASN A 201 -18.38 -0.61 8.28
C ASN A 201 -19.30 0.08 7.25
N ASP A 202 -19.73 1.32 7.53
CA ASP A 202 -20.54 2.12 6.62
C ASP A 202 -19.77 2.38 5.31
N TYR A 203 -18.47 2.70 5.39
CA TYR A 203 -17.63 2.88 4.21
C TYR A 203 -17.54 1.58 3.39
N MET A 204 -17.26 0.44 4.02
CA MET A 204 -17.09 -0.85 3.32
C MET A 204 -18.40 -1.34 2.69
N THR A 205 -19.54 -1.10 3.35
CA THR A 205 -20.85 -1.46 2.80
C THR A 205 -21.19 -0.62 1.57
N ILE A 206 -21.07 0.71 1.66
CA ILE A 206 -21.31 1.60 0.51
C ILE A 206 -20.31 1.31 -0.61
N PHE A 207 -19.04 1.06 -0.30
CA PHE A 207 -18.03 0.71 -1.30
C PHE A 207 -18.41 -0.57 -2.06
N ALA A 208 -18.85 -1.61 -1.36
CA ALA A 208 -19.30 -2.84 -2.00
C ALA A 208 -20.55 -2.62 -2.88
N GLU A 209 -21.48 -1.76 -2.44
CA GLU A 209 -22.65 -1.38 -3.24
C GLU A 209 -22.26 -0.60 -4.50
N VAL A 210 -21.31 0.34 -4.40
CA VAL A 210 -20.78 1.10 -5.54
C VAL A 210 -20.12 0.16 -6.56
N GLU A 211 -19.25 -0.73 -6.10
CA GLU A 211 -18.57 -1.70 -6.97
C GLU A 211 -19.58 -2.61 -7.68
N LYS A 212 -20.58 -3.10 -6.95
CA LYS A 212 -21.65 -3.91 -7.54
C LYS A 212 -22.47 -3.11 -8.57
N ALA A 213 -22.86 -1.88 -8.24
CA ALA A 213 -23.63 -1.02 -9.14
C ALA A 213 -22.86 -0.71 -10.44
N ARG A 214 -21.55 -0.42 -10.33
CA ARG A 214 -20.69 -0.20 -11.50
C ARG A 214 -20.51 -1.46 -12.34
N ALA A 215 -20.35 -2.62 -11.71
CA ALA A 215 -20.27 -3.89 -12.42
C ALA A 215 -21.57 -4.21 -13.18
N GLU A 216 -22.73 -3.95 -12.58
CA GLU A 216 -24.04 -4.11 -13.23
C GLU A 216 -24.23 -3.11 -14.39
N GLU A 217 -23.80 -1.86 -14.24
CA GLU A 217 -23.84 -0.86 -15.31
C GLU A 217 -22.91 -1.22 -16.47
N ALA A 218 -21.70 -1.71 -16.18
CA ALA A 218 -20.76 -2.19 -17.19
C ALA A 218 -21.29 -3.43 -17.91
N ALA A 219 -21.89 -4.38 -17.18
CA ALA A 219 -22.50 -5.58 -17.76
C ALA A 219 -23.70 -5.23 -18.66
N ARG A 220 -24.56 -4.29 -18.22
CA ARG A 220 -25.67 -3.80 -19.04
C ARG A 220 -25.16 -3.12 -20.30
N LYS A 221 -24.17 -2.24 -20.17
CA LYS A 221 -23.57 -1.54 -21.32
C LYS A 221 -22.89 -2.49 -22.30
N ALA A 222 -22.27 -3.56 -21.81
CA ALA A 222 -21.68 -4.60 -22.66
C ALA A 222 -22.74 -5.46 -23.39
N GLN A 223 -23.97 -5.50 -22.90
CA GLN A 223 -25.07 -6.25 -23.51
C GLN A 223 -25.90 -5.42 -24.50
N GLU A 224 -25.84 -4.10 -24.41
CA GLU A 224 -26.48 -3.19 -25.37
C GLU A 224 -25.74 -3.26 -26.73
N PRO A 225 -26.42 -3.58 -27.85
CA PRO A 225 -25.80 -3.60 -29.17
C PRO A 225 -25.39 -2.20 -29.60
N ASP A 226 -24.22 -2.08 -30.24
CA ASP A 226 -23.74 -0.83 -30.81
C ASP A 226 -24.60 -0.36 -32.01
N GLU A 227 -24.32 0.83 -32.55
CA GLU A 227 -25.04 1.42 -33.70
C GLU A 227 -25.04 0.53 -34.96
N ASP A 228 -24.07 -0.39 -35.07
CA ASP A 228 -23.95 -1.41 -36.13
C ASP A 228 -24.58 -2.77 -35.76
N GLY A 229 -25.24 -2.89 -34.60
CA GLY A 229 -25.94 -4.11 -34.16
C GLY A 229 -25.05 -5.22 -33.59
N PHE A 230 -23.76 -4.96 -33.38
CA PHE A 230 -22.83 -5.90 -32.77
C PHE A 230 -22.77 -5.72 -31.25
N VAL A 231 -22.74 -6.84 -30.52
CA VAL A 231 -22.56 -6.85 -29.05
C VAL A 231 -21.09 -7.03 -28.75
N THR A 232 -20.52 -6.15 -27.94
CA THR A 232 -19.10 -6.21 -27.56
C THR A 232 -18.83 -7.38 -26.61
N VAL A 233 -18.06 -8.37 -27.07
CA VAL A 233 -17.61 -9.50 -26.24
C VAL A 233 -16.56 -9.01 -25.24
N THR A 234 -17.01 -8.52 -24.09
CA THR A 234 -16.11 -8.20 -22.99
C THR A 234 -15.74 -9.49 -22.25
N ARG A 235 -14.44 -9.70 -22.02
CA ARG A 235 -13.98 -10.75 -21.10
C ARG A 235 -14.39 -10.30 -19.70
N GLY A 236 -15.46 -10.89 -19.17
CA GLY A 236 -15.98 -10.55 -17.84
C GLY A 236 -14.94 -10.70 -16.73
N PRO A 237 -15.10 -9.99 -15.61
CA PRO A 237 -14.20 -10.09 -14.46
C PRO A 237 -14.26 -11.51 -13.89
N LYS A 238 -13.09 -12.13 -13.70
CA LYS A 238 -12.93 -13.40 -12.98
C LYS A 238 -13.19 -13.18 -11.48
N ASN A 239 -14.45 -13.02 -11.10
CA ASN A 239 -14.83 -13.01 -9.68
C ASN A 239 -15.49 -14.35 -9.34
N ASN A 240 -14.86 -15.03 -8.39
CA ASN A 240 -15.11 -16.38 -7.95
C ASN A 240 -16.48 -16.51 -7.24
N SER A 241 -17.32 -17.44 -7.67
CA SER A 241 -18.12 -18.30 -6.76
C SER A 241 -18.85 -19.38 -7.56
N VAL A 242 -18.17 -20.52 -7.69
CA VAL A 242 -18.63 -21.93 -7.60
C VAL A 242 -20.05 -22.31 -8.09
N VAL A 243 -21.10 -21.55 -7.79
CA VAL A 243 -22.50 -21.86 -8.14
C VAL A 243 -22.77 -21.73 -9.65
N ARG A 244 -22.07 -20.83 -10.36
CA ARG A 244 -22.14 -20.77 -11.83
C ARG A 244 -21.18 -21.72 -12.52
N GLU A 245 -20.12 -22.17 -11.85
CA GLU A 245 -19.24 -23.18 -12.44
C GLU A 245 -19.96 -24.51 -12.59
N ASP A 246 -20.80 -24.93 -11.64
CA ASP A 246 -21.52 -26.19 -11.77
C ASP A 246 -22.58 -26.13 -12.88
N ALA A 247 -23.31 -25.02 -13.01
CA ALA A 247 -24.29 -24.84 -14.09
C ALA A 247 -23.64 -24.69 -15.48
N VAL A 248 -22.48 -24.02 -15.56
CA VAL A 248 -21.72 -23.87 -16.82
C VAL A 248 -20.96 -25.14 -17.15
N LYS A 249 -20.41 -25.86 -16.15
CA LYS A 249 -19.81 -27.19 -16.32
C LYS A 249 -20.87 -28.20 -16.74
N GLU A 250 -22.08 -28.18 -16.17
CA GLU A 250 -23.16 -29.08 -16.57
C GLU A 250 -23.65 -28.79 -18.00
N LEU A 251 -23.72 -27.53 -18.42
CA LEU A 251 -24.05 -27.15 -19.80
C LEU A 251 -22.92 -27.49 -20.78
N VAL A 252 -21.66 -27.29 -20.39
CA VAL A 252 -20.48 -27.66 -21.18
C VAL A 252 -20.28 -29.17 -21.20
N GLU A 253 -20.64 -29.91 -20.16
CA GLU A 253 -20.64 -31.37 -20.11
C GLU A 253 -21.79 -31.93 -20.93
N LYS A 254 -22.98 -31.33 -20.91
CA LYS A 254 -24.07 -31.71 -21.82
C LYS A 254 -23.73 -31.40 -23.29
N GLN A 255 -23.04 -30.30 -23.57
CA GLN A 255 -22.51 -30.03 -24.91
C GLN A 255 -21.40 -31.00 -25.29
N LYS A 256 -20.43 -31.26 -24.40
CA LYS A 256 -19.37 -32.26 -24.61
C LYS A 256 -19.91 -33.68 -24.71
N GLN A 257 -21.00 -34.04 -24.05
CA GLN A 257 -21.66 -35.34 -24.17
C GLN A 257 -22.46 -35.46 -25.47
N ARG A 258 -22.97 -34.34 -26.00
CA ARG A 258 -23.60 -34.29 -27.33
C ARG A 258 -22.57 -34.25 -28.47
N ASP A 259 -21.43 -33.60 -28.25
CA ASP A 259 -20.29 -33.53 -29.17
C ASP A 259 -19.35 -34.74 -29.03
N ALA A 260 -19.46 -35.53 -27.95
CA ALA A 260 -18.87 -36.86 -27.81
C ALA A 260 -19.66 -37.93 -28.59
N GLY A 261 -20.20 -37.55 -29.75
CA GLY A 261 -20.58 -38.48 -30.78
C GLY A 261 -19.30 -39.12 -31.35
N TYR A 262 -18.93 -40.28 -30.79
CA TYR A 262 -17.97 -41.27 -31.31
C TYR A 262 -16.60 -40.73 -31.77
N ASP A 263 -15.70 -40.43 -30.83
CA ASP A 263 -14.32 -40.04 -31.17
C ASP A 263 -13.23 -40.85 -30.45
N ASP A 264 -13.41 -42.17 -30.37
CA ASP A 264 -12.38 -43.06 -29.79
C ASP A 264 -12.42 -44.51 -30.31
N PHE A 265 -12.66 -44.72 -31.61
CA PHE A 265 -12.73 -46.07 -32.19
C PHE A 265 -11.44 -46.53 -32.88
N TYR A 266 -10.54 -45.63 -33.28
CA TYR A 266 -9.37 -46.02 -34.07
C TYR A 266 -8.02 -45.74 -33.39
N ARG A 267 -7.16 -46.78 -33.35
CA ARG A 267 -5.78 -46.74 -32.85
C ARG A 267 -4.88 -45.67 -33.52
N PHE A 268 -5.26 -45.17 -34.70
CA PHE A 268 -4.52 -44.10 -35.35
C PHE A 268 -4.79 -42.72 -34.71
N GLN A 269 -6.01 -42.46 -34.24
CA GLN A 269 -6.39 -41.21 -33.57
C GLN A 269 -5.70 -41.06 -32.20
N THR A 270 -5.58 -42.16 -31.45
CA THR A 270 -4.81 -42.19 -30.19
C THR A 270 -3.31 -41.98 -30.45
N ARG A 271 -2.76 -42.54 -31.53
CA ARG A 271 -1.37 -42.30 -31.96
C ARG A 271 -1.14 -40.87 -32.43
N GLU A 272 -2.09 -40.28 -33.13
CA GLU A 272 -2.03 -38.88 -33.57
C GLU A 272 -2.11 -37.92 -32.39
N LYS A 273 -3.08 -38.10 -31.48
CA LYS A 273 -3.20 -37.33 -30.24
C LYS A 273 -1.94 -37.47 -29.37
N GLN A 274 -1.32 -38.65 -29.30
CA GLN A 274 -0.03 -38.83 -28.60
C GLN A 274 1.14 -38.15 -29.31
N LYS A 275 1.21 -38.23 -30.64
CA LYS A 275 2.27 -37.59 -31.44
C LYS A 275 2.17 -36.06 -31.39
N GLU A 276 0.96 -35.52 -31.36
CA GLU A 276 0.68 -34.10 -31.20
C GLU A 276 1.06 -33.61 -29.81
N LYS A 277 0.68 -34.33 -28.74
CA LYS A 277 1.14 -34.04 -27.37
C LYS A 277 2.67 -34.11 -27.26
N HIS A 278 3.31 -35.08 -27.90
CA HIS A 278 4.77 -35.20 -27.92
C HIS A 278 5.43 -34.04 -28.68
N LYS A 279 4.82 -33.59 -29.78
CA LYS A 279 5.29 -32.43 -30.56
C LYS A 279 5.10 -31.12 -29.78
N GLU A 280 3.99 -30.98 -29.07
CA GLU A 280 3.72 -29.82 -28.21
C GLU A 280 4.73 -29.75 -27.05
N LEU A 281 5.06 -30.89 -26.43
CA LEU A 281 6.11 -30.98 -25.42
C LEU A 281 7.50 -30.64 -25.98
N LEU A 282 7.84 -31.11 -27.19
CA LEU A 282 9.07 -30.75 -27.88
C LEU A 282 9.15 -29.26 -28.20
N ASN A 283 8.06 -28.65 -28.68
CA ASN A 283 8.00 -27.23 -28.99
C ASN A 283 8.14 -26.38 -27.71
N LYS A 284 7.45 -26.74 -26.63
CA LYS A 284 7.60 -26.07 -25.32
C LYS A 284 9.04 -26.20 -24.80
N PHE A 285 9.67 -27.37 -24.98
CA PHE A 285 11.07 -27.59 -24.63
C PHE A 285 12.04 -26.73 -25.47
N GLU A 286 11.80 -26.59 -26.78
CA GLU A 286 12.60 -25.73 -27.66
C GLU A 286 12.44 -24.24 -27.34
N ASP A 287 11.22 -23.79 -27.06
CA ASP A 287 10.93 -22.40 -26.70
C ASP A 287 11.52 -22.05 -25.34
N ASP A 288 11.43 -22.96 -24.37
CA ASP A 288 12.09 -22.78 -23.08
C ASP A 288 13.60 -22.87 -23.21
N LYS A 289 14.16 -23.73 -24.07
CA LYS A 289 15.60 -23.71 -24.40
C LYS A 289 16.04 -22.36 -24.99
N LYS A 290 15.24 -21.78 -25.89
CA LYS A 290 15.50 -20.44 -26.46
C LYS A 290 15.40 -19.33 -25.41
N LYS A 291 14.39 -19.35 -24.53
CA LYS A 291 14.26 -18.39 -23.41
C LYS A 291 15.44 -18.52 -22.44
N LEU A 292 15.84 -19.75 -22.14
CA LEU A 292 16.96 -20.05 -21.26
C LEU A 292 18.28 -19.60 -21.92
N GLU A 293 18.45 -19.74 -23.24
CA GLU A 293 19.57 -19.15 -23.98
C GLU A 293 19.56 -17.62 -24.00
N ALA A 294 18.38 -16.97 -24.12
CA ALA A 294 18.26 -15.51 -24.08
C ALA A 294 18.54 -14.94 -22.68
N LEU A 295 18.07 -15.60 -21.62
CA LEU A 295 18.36 -15.27 -20.23
C LEU A 295 19.82 -15.60 -19.88
N LYS A 296 20.37 -16.70 -20.41
CA LYS A 296 21.81 -17.01 -20.36
C LYS A 296 22.64 -15.98 -21.11
N LYS A 297 22.16 -15.31 -22.15
CA LYS A 297 22.88 -14.19 -22.79
C LYS A 297 22.82 -12.92 -21.95
N ARG A 298 21.69 -12.64 -21.29
CA ARG A 298 21.52 -11.45 -20.41
C ARG A 298 22.23 -11.55 -19.06
N LYS A 299 22.34 -12.75 -18.47
CA LYS A 299 23.01 -13.00 -17.17
C LYS A 299 24.29 -13.85 -17.32
N GLY A 300 24.83 -13.96 -18.53
CA GLY A 300 25.78 -15.00 -18.99
C GLY A 300 27.15 -15.11 -18.37
N LYS A 301 27.43 -14.38 -17.29
CA LYS A 301 28.70 -14.48 -16.59
C LYS A 301 28.67 -15.54 -15.46
N ILE A 302 27.52 -15.95 -14.95
CA ILE A 302 27.43 -16.87 -13.79
C ILE A 302 27.02 -18.28 -14.26
N ARG A 303 27.86 -19.28 -14.00
CA ARG A 303 27.63 -20.71 -14.28
C ARG A 303 27.98 -21.52 -13.06
N ILE A 304 27.33 -22.66 -12.84
CA ILE A 304 27.68 -23.62 -11.79
C ILE A 304 29.17 -24.03 -11.84
N LEU A 305 29.72 -24.18 -13.06
CA LEU A 305 31.15 -24.44 -13.27
C LEU A 305 32.05 -23.29 -12.78
N ARG A 306 31.60 -22.04 -12.89
CA ARG A 306 32.34 -20.88 -12.38
C ARG A 306 32.29 -20.83 -10.86
N ILE A 307 31.13 -21.12 -10.26
CA ILE A 307 30.99 -21.21 -8.80
C ILE A 307 31.91 -22.29 -8.25
N ASN A 308 31.91 -23.49 -8.85
CA ASN A 308 32.81 -24.57 -8.44
C ASN A 308 34.29 -24.20 -8.64
N ARG A 309 34.64 -23.47 -9.71
CA ARG A 309 36.01 -22.98 -9.96
C ARG A 309 36.45 -21.94 -8.92
N ARG A 310 35.58 -20.99 -8.57
CA ARG A 310 35.85 -19.97 -7.54
C ARG A 310 35.93 -20.60 -6.13
N HIS A 311 35.09 -21.58 -5.83
CA HIS A 311 35.16 -22.38 -4.60
C HIS A 311 36.47 -23.16 -4.53
N ALA A 312 36.86 -23.88 -5.58
CA ALA A 312 38.14 -24.61 -5.62
C ALA A 312 39.35 -23.68 -5.47
N LYS A 313 39.30 -22.46 -6.04
CA LYS A 313 40.38 -21.47 -5.94
C LYS A 313 40.65 -20.97 -4.52
N LYS A 314 39.65 -20.99 -3.62
CA LYS A 314 39.84 -20.71 -2.18
C LYS A 314 40.86 -21.66 -1.57
N PHE A 315 40.78 -22.94 -1.92
CA PHE A 315 41.62 -23.99 -1.37
C PHE A 315 42.94 -24.18 -2.15
N SER A 316 43.07 -23.57 -3.32
CA SER A 316 44.27 -23.64 -4.17
C SER A 316 45.13 -22.37 -4.13
N SER A 317 44.97 -21.51 -3.12
CA SER A 317 45.68 -20.23 -2.96
C SER A 317 47.22 -20.35 -2.87
N ALA A 318 47.78 -21.55 -2.93
CA ALA A 318 49.22 -21.80 -3.03
C ALA A 318 49.83 -21.48 -4.42
N ILE A 319 49.04 -21.28 -5.48
CA ILE A 319 49.56 -21.01 -6.84
C ILE A 319 48.63 -20.04 -7.59
N GLY A 320 48.82 -18.72 -7.44
CA GLY A 320 48.08 -17.73 -8.24
C GLY A 320 48.65 -16.33 -8.08
N GLY A 321 49.34 -15.84 -9.11
CA GLY A 321 50.00 -14.52 -9.14
C GLY A 321 49.03 -13.34 -9.28
N LEU A 322 49.55 -12.15 -8.95
CA LEU A 322 48.86 -10.86 -8.80
C LEU A 322 48.12 -10.27 -10.04
N ASP A 323 47.93 -11.02 -11.13
CA ASP A 323 47.38 -10.52 -12.41
C ASP A 323 46.18 -11.34 -12.94
N GLU A 324 45.33 -11.92 -12.06
CA GLU A 324 44.03 -12.46 -12.50
C GLU A 324 42.93 -11.38 -12.46
N PRO A 325 42.04 -11.30 -13.47
CA PRO A 325 40.91 -10.38 -13.44
C PRO A 325 40.03 -10.66 -12.21
N GLU A 326 39.56 -9.60 -11.55
CA GLU A 326 38.73 -9.63 -10.33
C GLU A 326 37.55 -10.62 -10.41
N GLU A 327 37.07 -10.88 -11.63
CA GLU A 327 36.00 -11.81 -11.96
C GLU A 327 36.35 -13.30 -11.69
N ASP A 328 37.62 -13.70 -11.57
CA ASP A 328 38.06 -15.09 -11.42
C ASP A 328 38.69 -15.41 -10.05
N ARG A 329 38.64 -14.47 -9.09
CA ARG A 329 39.12 -14.64 -7.70
C ARG A 329 38.28 -15.67 -6.93
N GLY A 330 38.95 -16.42 -6.05
CA GLY A 330 38.28 -17.35 -5.13
C GLY A 330 37.28 -16.65 -4.20
N TYR A 331 36.33 -17.39 -3.64
CA TYR A 331 35.37 -16.82 -2.68
C TYR A 331 36.03 -16.54 -1.33
N GLU A 332 35.76 -15.37 -0.76
CA GLU A 332 36.31 -14.94 0.54
C GLU A 332 35.30 -15.09 1.68
N SER A 333 34.00 -15.00 1.36
CA SER A 333 32.91 -15.13 2.33
C SER A 333 31.75 -15.93 1.75
N PHE A 334 30.96 -16.55 2.62
CA PHE A 334 29.74 -17.25 2.20
C PHE A 334 28.72 -16.30 1.55
N LYS A 335 28.74 -15.01 1.90
CA LYS A 335 27.91 -13.97 1.29
C LYS A 335 28.10 -13.87 -0.22
N GLU A 336 29.32 -14.04 -0.73
CA GLU A 336 29.58 -14.05 -2.17
C GLU A 336 29.06 -15.30 -2.87
N VAL A 337 29.22 -16.46 -2.22
CA VAL A 337 28.68 -17.74 -2.69
C VAL A 337 27.15 -17.66 -2.80
N VAL A 338 26.50 -17.13 -1.77
CA VAL A 338 25.06 -16.89 -1.72
C VAL A 338 24.61 -15.99 -2.88
N LYS A 339 25.33 -14.91 -3.16
CA LYS A 339 24.99 -13.98 -4.25
C LYS A 339 25.00 -14.66 -5.62
N ASP A 340 26.00 -15.49 -5.91
CA ASP A 340 26.12 -16.20 -7.18
C ASP A 340 25.11 -17.35 -7.29
N LEU A 341 24.85 -18.08 -6.20
CA LEU A 341 23.84 -19.15 -6.15
C LEU A 341 22.42 -18.58 -6.28
N GLU A 342 22.10 -17.50 -5.59
CA GLU A 342 20.80 -16.84 -5.67
C GLU A 342 20.48 -16.38 -7.09
N ALA A 343 21.47 -15.85 -7.81
CA ALA A 343 21.33 -15.44 -9.20
C ALA A 343 20.98 -16.63 -10.12
N LEU A 344 21.51 -17.83 -9.86
CA LEU A 344 21.18 -19.05 -10.59
C LEU A 344 19.80 -19.60 -10.20
N ILE A 345 19.44 -19.53 -8.93
CA ILE A 345 18.12 -19.94 -8.43
C ILE A 345 17.03 -19.07 -9.06
N ASP A 346 17.22 -17.76 -9.17
CA ASP A 346 16.26 -16.86 -9.82
C ASP A 346 16.06 -17.18 -11.30
N ILE A 347 17.14 -17.58 -12.00
CA ILE A 347 17.04 -17.99 -13.41
C ILE A 347 16.28 -19.31 -13.52
N ALA A 348 16.58 -20.27 -12.63
CA ALA A 348 15.91 -21.56 -12.59
C ALA A 348 14.43 -21.42 -12.23
N TRP A 349 14.08 -20.51 -11.32
CA TRP A 349 12.70 -20.28 -10.89
C TRP A 349 11.81 -19.73 -12.01
N VAL A 350 12.36 -18.90 -12.89
CA VAL A 350 11.65 -18.37 -14.07
C VAL A 350 11.47 -19.45 -15.17
N SER A 351 12.25 -20.54 -15.14
CA SER A 351 12.11 -21.61 -16.13
C SER A 351 10.87 -22.46 -15.82
N GLY A 352 9.90 -22.48 -16.74
CA GLY A 352 8.61 -23.19 -16.59
C GLY A 352 8.64 -24.64 -17.05
N THR A 353 9.82 -25.28 -17.09
CA THR A 353 9.98 -26.70 -17.45
C THR A 353 10.37 -27.49 -16.21
N PRO A 354 9.42 -28.13 -15.51
CA PRO A 354 9.68 -28.78 -14.22
C PRO A 354 10.75 -29.88 -14.26
N SER A 355 10.84 -30.64 -15.35
CA SER A 355 11.80 -31.75 -15.53
C SER A 355 13.27 -31.32 -15.57
N LEU A 356 13.56 -30.05 -15.90
CA LEU A 356 14.91 -29.48 -15.85
C LEU A 356 15.10 -28.63 -14.60
N GLN A 357 14.04 -27.95 -14.18
CA GLN A 357 14.02 -27.04 -13.05
C GLN A 357 14.28 -27.77 -11.72
N ILE A 358 13.55 -28.87 -11.47
CA ILE A 358 13.61 -29.60 -10.19
C ILE A 358 15.00 -30.20 -9.95
N PRO A 359 15.62 -30.96 -10.89
CA PRO A 359 16.96 -31.50 -10.67
C PRO A 359 18.04 -30.41 -10.54
N PHE A 360 17.87 -29.29 -11.24
CA PHE A 360 18.83 -28.19 -11.17
C PHE A 360 18.77 -27.46 -9.82
N LEU A 361 17.57 -27.17 -9.30
CA LEU A 361 17.38 -26.57 -7.98
C LEU A 361 17.88 -27.49 -6.85
N ILE A 362 17.62 -28.81 -6.96
CA ILE A 362 18.18 -29.82 -6.06
C ILE A 362 19.72 -29.75 -6.02
N SER A 363 20.38 -29.63 -7.18
CA SER A 363 21.84 -29.54 -7.22
C SER A 363 22.39 -28.23 -6.65
N LEU A 364 21.70 -27.09 -6.84
CA LEU A 364 22.09 -25.81 -6.23
C LEU A 364 21.91 -25.81 -4.71
N ALA A 365 20.83 -26.39 -4.20
CA ALA A 365 20.61 -26.56 -2.76
C ALA A 365 21.67 -27.50 -2.14
N GLY A 366 22.01 -28.59 -2.81
CA GLY A 366 23.11 -29.47 -2.40
C GLY A 366 24.47 -28.76 -2.35
N LEU A 367 24.78 -27.91 -3.33
CA LEU A 367 25.99 -27.08 -3.30
C LEU A 367 25.99 -26.08 -2.14
N THR A 368 24.83 -25.49 -1.83
CA THR A 368 24.70 -24.57 -0.69
C THR A 368 25.07 -25.27 0.62
N ASN A 369 24.52 -26.47 0.86
CA ASN A 369 24.79 -27.25 2.06
C ASN A 369 26.24 -27.74 2.15
N ASN A 370 26.83 -28.13 1.01
CA ASN A 370 28.21 -28.61 0.98
C ASN A 370 29.23 -27.48 1.18
N TYR A 371 28.91 -26.28 0.69
CA TYR A 371 29.80 -25.14 0.81
C TYR A 371 29.65 -24.42 2.14
N LEU A 372 28.49 -24.48 2.79
CA LEU A 372 28.26 -23.78 4.06
C LEU A 372 29.34 -24.02 5.14
N PRO A 373 29.82 -25.26 5.39
CA PRO A 373 30.85 -25.54 6.39
C PRO A 373 32.25 -25.02 6.02
N ASP A 374 32.48 -24.66 4.76
CA ASP A 374 33.79 -24.28 4.24
C ASP A 374 34.11 -22.79 4.44
N TYR A 375 33.15 -21.98 4.89
CA TYR A 375 33.28 -20.52 5.01
C TYR A 375 32.86 -20.05 6.41
N PRO A 376 33.36 -18.89 6.86
CA PRO A 376 32.82 -18.23 8.04
C PRO A 376 31.31 -18.05 7.91
N PHE A 377 30.58 -18.36 8.99
CA PHE A 377 29.13 -18.31 8.95
C PHE A 377 28.68 -16.85 8.77
N SER A 378 27.55 -16.70 8.07
CA SER A 378 27.04 -15.39 7.65
C SER A 378 25.53 -15.43 7.77
N PRO A 379 25.00 -15.32 9.01
CA PRO A 379 23.62 -15.66 9.34
C PRO A 379 22.60 -15.02 8.38
N ALA A 380 22.68 -13.70 8.20
CA ALA A 380 21.72 -12.96 7.39
C ALA A 380 21.70 -13.38 5.90
N ALA A 381 22.85 -13.72 5.32
CA ALA A 381 22.92 -14.15 3.93
C ALA A 381 22.45 -15.60 3.76
N THR A 382 22.84 -16.48 4.68
CA THR A 382 22.48 -17.90 4.69
C THR A 382 20.98 -18.09 4.89
N PHE A 383 20.39 -17.48 5.93
CA PHE A 383 18.95 -17.61 6.21
C PHE A 383 18.07 -17.05 5.08
N ARG A 384 18.50 -15.96 4.43
CA ARG A 384 17.79 -15.40 3.27
C ARG A 384 17.74 -16.38 2.10
N LEU A 385 18.86 -17.04 1.79
CA LEU A 385 18.94 -18.03 0.73
C LEU A 385 18.11 -19.28 1.04
N LEU A 386 18.20 -19.79 2.26
CA LEU A 386 17.48 -21.00 2.69
C LEU A 386 15.97 -20.78 2.77
N ARG A 387 15.51 -19.61 3.23
CA ARG A 387 14.08 -19.23 3.22
C ARG A 387 13.53 -19.21 1.79
N LYS A 388 14.33 -18.68 0.84
CA LYS A 388 13.97 -18.67 -0.58
C LYS A 388 13.88 -20.08 -1.16
N LEU A 389 14.83 -20.96 -0.83
CA LEU A 389 14.80 -22.36 -1.23
C LEU A 389 13.62 -23.12 -0.62
N ASP A 390 13.26 -22.84 0.65
CA ASP A 390 12.09 -23.42 1.32
C ASP A 390 10.79 -23.05 0.61
N ILE A 391 10.60 -21.77 0.27
CA ILE A 391 9.43 -21.31 -0.51
C ILE A 391 9.38 -22.01 -1.87
N ILE A 392 10.52 -22.11 -2.56
CA ILE A 392 10.62 -22.73 -3.88
C ILE A 392 10.27 -24.22 -3.81
N PHE A 393 10.87 -24.98 -2.89
CA PHE A 393 10.60 -26.42 -2.78
C PHE A 393 9.17 -26.71 -2.32
N ALA A 394 8.67 -25.99 -1.31
CA ALA A 394 7.27 -26.10 -0.89
C ALA A 394 6.30 -25.81 -2.05
N SER A 395 6.60 -24.78 -2.86
CA SER A 395 5.79 -24.44 -4.03
C SER A 395 5.85 -25.51 -5.13
N LEU A 396 7.03 -26.10 -5.38
CA LEU A 396 7.18 -27.18 -6.35
C LEU A 396 6.42 -28.45 -5.94
N ILE A 397 6.41 -28.77 -4.64
CA ILE A 397 5.70 -29.94 -4.09
C ILE A 397 4.19 -29.75 -4.23
N LEU A 398 3.67 -28.57 -3.87
CA LEU A 398 2.25 -28.25 -3.95
C LEU A 398 1.75 -27.99 -5.39
N GLY A 399 2.65 -27.56 -6.28
CA GLY A 399 2.32 -27.17 -7.65
C GLY A 399 1.73 -25.76 -7.78
N GLU A 400 1.71 -25.00 -6.69
CA GLU A 400 1.27 -23.62 -6.60
C GLU A 400 2.26 -22.82 -5.76
N ASN A 401 2.34 -21.51 -6.00
CA ASN A 401 3.19 -20.64 -5.19
C ASN A 401 2.58 -20.48 -3.78
N VAL A 402 3.31 -20.90 -2.76
CA VAL A 402 2.84 -20.91 -1.35
C VAL A 402 2.50 -19.52 -0.82
N GLU A 403 3.12 -18.46 -1.35
CA GLU A 403 2.88 -17.09 -0.87
C GLU A 403 1.72 -16.41 -1.61
N THR A 404 1.53 -16.72 -2.90
CA THR A 404 0.54 -16.02 -3.75
C THR A 404 -0.67 -16.88 -4.12
N GLY A 405 -0.64 -18.19 -3.89
CA GLY A 405 -1.70 -19.14 -4.28
C GLY A 405 -1.90 -19.28 -5.79
N SER A 406 -0.95 -18.77 -6.60
CA SER A 406 -1.04 -18.84 -8.07
C SER A 406 -0.43 -20.15 -8.59
N PRO A 407 -1.01 -20.81 -9.61
CA PRO A 407 -0.42 -22.01 -10.21
C PRO A 407 0.94 -21.68 -10.82
N LEU A 408 1.91 -22.58 -10.64
CA LEU A 408 3.25 -22.39 -11.19
C LEU A 408 3.26 -22.55 -12.72
N SER A 409 4.11 -21.76 -13.38
CA SER A 409 4.32 -21.85 -14.83
C SER A 409 4.84 -23.24 -15.20
N GLY A 410 4.10 -23.98 -16.05
CA GLY A 410 4.39 -25.37 -16.37
C GLY A 410 3.70 -26.43 -15.50
N PHE A 411 2.96 -26.02 -14.46
CA PHE A 411 2.22 -26.90 -13.54
C PHE A 411 0.71 -26.96 -13.84
N GLU A 412 0.26 -26.36 -14.96
CA GLU A 412 -1.16 -26.17 -15.30
C GLU A 412 -1.95 -27.46 -15.56
N THR A 413 -1.29 -28.58 -15.86
CA THR A 413 -1.95 -29.80 -16.35
C THR A 413 -1.81 -31.01 -15.41
N ARG A 414 -0.94 -30.97 -14.40
CA ARG A 414 -0.66 -32.13 -13.54
C ARG A 414 -0.41 -31.69 -12.09
N ARG A 415 -1.21 -32.20 -11.16
CA ARG A 415 -0.88 -32.24 -9.73
C ARG A 415 0.04 -33.45 -9.53
N ASP A 416 1.10 -33.35 -8.72
CA ASP A 416 2.21 -34.34 -8.58
C ASP A 416 3.22 -34.38 -9.74
N ILE A 417 3.85 -33.24 -10.02
CA ILE A 417 4.95 -33.16 -10.99
C ILE A 417 6.29 -33.60 -10.38
N VAL A 418 6.48 -33.37 -9.08
CA VAL A 418 7.68 -33.84 -8.35
C VAL A 418 7.53 -35.33 -8.10
N SER A 419 8.43 -36.12 -8.67
CA SER A 419 8.45 -37.57 -8.48
C SER A 419 8.79 -37.95 -7.04
N MET A 420 8.36 -39.14 -6.59
CA MET A 420 8.68 -39.62 -5.24
C MET A 420 10.19 -39.65 -4.95
N THR A 421 11.01 -39.96 -5.95
CA THR A 421 12.48 -39.93 -5.81
C THR A 421 13.03 -38.52 -5.66
N GLU A 422 12.43 -37.51 -6.30
CA GLU A 422 12.76 -36.10 -6.11
C GLU A 422 12.26 -35.60 -4.74
N LYS A 423 11.06 -35.99 -4.30
CA LYS A 423 10.53 -35.67 -2.96
C LYS A 423 11.45 -36.17 -1.85
N VAL A 424 11.92 -37.42 -1.94
CA VAL A 424 12.89 -37.99 -0.98
C VAL A 424 14.23 -37.23 -0.99
N ARG A 425 14.72 -36.81 -2.16
CA ARG A 425 15.95 -36.01 -2.27
C ARG A 425 15.81 -34.62 -1.67
N ILE A 426 14.68 -33.96 -1.91
CA ILE A 426 14.38 -32.64 -1.35
C ILE A 426 14.32 -32.73 0.18
N LYS A 427 13.62 -33.75 0.73
CA LYS A 427 13.57 -34.00 2.18
C LYS A 427 14.97 -34.18 2.76
N SER A 428 15.78 -35.06 2.17
CA SER A 428 17.14 -35.31 2.64
C SER A 428 18.01 -34.04 2.59
N ILE A 429 17.92 -33.23 1.53
CA ILE A 429 18.67 -31.96 1.43
C ILE A 429 18.18 -30.92 2.43
N ALA A 430 16.87 -30.85 2.68
CA ALA A 430 16.29 -29.95 3.67
C ALA A 430 16.75 -30.29 5.10
N GLU A 431 16.72 -31.58 5.46
CA GLU A 431 17.21 -32.09 6.75
C GLU A 431 18.71 -31.86 6.92
N MET A 432 19.52 -32.18 5.90
CA MET A 432 20.97 -31.91 5.91
C MET A 432 21.28 -30.42 6.00
N GLY A 433 20.50 -29.56 5.32
CA GLY A 433 20.68 -28.11 5.36
C GLY A 433 20.37 -27.53 6.73
N ARG A 434 19.30 -28.02 7.38
CA ARG A 434 18.95 -27.64 8.75
C ARG A 434 20.05 -28.04 9.75
N LEU A 435 20.58 -29.26 9.63
CA LEU A 435 21.70 -29.72 10.45
C LEU A 435 22.98 -28.92 10.20
N ALA A 436 23.29 -28.60 8.94
CA ALA A 436 24.48 -27.82 8.59
C ALA A 436 24.43 -26.39 9.15
N VAL A 437 23.24 -25.77 9.20
CA VAL A 437 23.05 -24.44 9.81
C VAL A 437 23.19 -24.48 11.33
N ILE A 438 22.59 -25.48 12.00
CA ILE A 438 22.72 -25.63 13.45
C ILE A 438 24.19 -25.82 13.82
N GLN A 439 24.90 -26.72 13.13
CA GLN A 439 26.34 -26.93 13.36
C GLN A 439 27.20 -25.71 13.04
N ALA A 440 26.81 -24.88 12.07
CA ALA A 440 27.54 -23.65 11.75
C ALA A 440 27.28 -22.54 12.78
N ASN A 441 26.07 -22.49 13.36
CA ASN A 441 25.72 -21.57 14.43
C ASN A 441 26.44 -21.95 15.73
N ASP A 442 26.44 -23.23 16.10
CA ASP A 442 27.11 -23.73 17.31
C ASP A 442 28.64 -23.46 17.29
N ARG A 443 29.27 -23.46 16.10
CA ARG A 443 30.70 -23.13 15.94
C ARG A 443 31.02 -21.65 16.12
N GLU A 444 30.12 -20.74 15.73
CA GLU A 444 30.30 -19.30 16.00
C GLU A 444 30.19 -19.01 17.50
N ASP A 445 29.33 -19.73 18.22
CA ASP A 445 29.19 -19.58 19.67
C ASP A 445 30.48 -20.02 20.41
N GLU A 446 31.14 -21.10 19.95
CA GLU A 446 32.43 -21.55 20.50
C GLU A 446 33.59 -20.56 20.19
N GLU A 447 33.65 -19.98 18.98
CA GLU A 447 34.71 -19.03 18.59
C GLU A 447 34.60 -17.65 19.27
N ASN A 448 33.39 -17.21 19.65
CA ASN A 448 33.17 -15.95 20.37
C ASN A 448 33.47 -16.05 21.88
N ASP A 449 33.34 -17.24 22.47
CA ASP A 449 33.68 -17.48 23.88
C ASP A 449 35.21 -17.51 24.12
N ASP A 450 36.00 -17.92 23.11
CA ASP A 450 37.47 -17.97 23.19
C ASP A 450 38.16 -16.59 23.05
N GLU A 451 37.45 -15.54 22.61
CA GLU A 451 37.99 -14.17 22.46
C GLU A 451 37.79 -13.29 23.72
N MET A 452 37.15 -13.82 24.77
CA MET A 452 36.85 -13.10 26.02
C MET A 452 37.85 -13.31 27.18
N ASP A 453 39.01 -13.94 26.94
CA ASP A 453 40.02 -14.16 27.98
C ASP A 453 41.43 -13.73 27.52
N LEU A 454 41.71 -12.42 27.47
CA LEU A 454 43.01 -11.84 27.88
C LEU A 454 43.01 -10.29 27.86
N ASP A 455 43.45 -9.72 28.99
CA ASP A 455 43.92 -8.34 29.22
C ASP A 455 42.91 -7.17 29.15
N SER A 456 42.38 -6.74 30.31
CA SER A 456 42.67 -5.38 30.85
C SER A 456 42.07 -5.08 32.25
N PRO A 457 42.67 -4.13 33.01
CA PRO A 457 42.60 -4.01 34.48
C PRO A 457 41.42 -3.15 35.00
N PRO A 458 41.18 -3.10 36.33
CA PRO A 458 39.94 -2.54 36.86
C PRO A 458 39.91 -1.01 36.86
N MET A 459 38.83 -0.50 36.25
CA MET A 459 38.02 0.69 36.59
C MET A 459 38.72 1.87 37.27
N THR A 460 38.78 3.00 36.56
CA THR A 460 38.68 4.33 37.19
C THR A 460 37.69 5.22 36.42
N ASP A 461 36.92 5.93 37.22
CA ASP A 461 35.95 6.98 37.05
C ASP A 461 36.48 8.27 36.38
N GLY A 462 35.63 8.98 35.61
CA GLY A 462 35.89 10.37 35.22
C GLY A 462 35.12 10.90 34.00
N ASN A 463 34.05 11.66 34.29
CA ASN A 463 33.43 12.78 33.56
C ASN A 463 33.84 13.13 32.11
N GLY A 464 32.85 13.48 31.28
CA GLY A 464 33.00 14.57 30.31
C GLY A 464 32.21 14.45 29.00
N ASP A 465 31.10 15.19 28.93
CA ASP A 465 30.39 15.79 27.78
C ASP A 465 30.81 15.48 26.33
N GLY A 466 29.78 15.30 25.49
CA GLY A 466 29.88 15.38 24.03
C GLY A 466 28.57 15.04 23.31
N ILE A 467 27.62 15.96 23.35
CA ILE A 467 26.48 16.02 22.42
C ILE A 467 27.02 16.30 21.01
N ASP A 468 26.60 15.51 20.03
CA ASP A 468 26.09 15.92 18.71
C ASP A 468 25.89 14.67 17.83
N ASP A 469 24.63 14.33 17.51
CA ASP A 469 24.32 13.59 16.30
C ASP A 469 23.00 14.10 15.70
N ASP A 470 23.14 14.71 14.53
CA ASP A 470 22.11 15.28 13.69
C ASP A 470 22.08 14.45 12.40
N SER A 471 20.88 13.96 12.03
CA SER A 471 20.41 13.74 10.64
C SER A 471 21.09 12.62 9.82
N ASP A 472 20.45 11.72 9.06
CA ASP A 472 19.07 11.54 8.59
C ASP A 472 18.99 10.17 7.87
N ASP A 473 17.76 9.69 7.73
CA ASP A 473 17.21 8.81 6.69
C ASP A 473 16.98 7.29 6.93
N SER A 474 15.89 7.04 7.65
CA SER A 474 14.69 6.27 7.28
C SER A 474 14.75 5.15 6.22
N ALA A 475 14.40 3.93 6.63
CA ALA A 475 13.31 3.15 6.00
C ALA A 475 12.78 2.05 6.95
N GLU A 476 11.48 2.15 7.21
CA GLU A 476 10.56 1.33 8.02
C GLU A 476 10.69 -0.19 7.77
N GLY A 477 10.42 -1.11 8.71
CA GLY A 477 9.58 -1.06 9.90
C GLY A 477 8.47 -2.11 9.80
N VAL A 478 8.75 -3.35 10.22
CA VAL A 478 7.71 -4.30 10.68
C VAL A 478 8.08 -4.67 12.11
N ALA A 479 7.25 -4.21 13.05
CA ALA A 479 7.42 -4.41 14.48
C ALA A 479 7.11 -5.87 14.87
N ALA A 480 8.08 -6.51 15.51
CA ALA A 480 7.87 -7.61 16.44
C ALA A 480 8.72 -7.34 17.68
N ASP A 481 8.15 -7.70 18.83
CA ASP A 481 8.48 -7.23 20.16
C ASP A 481 9.95 -7.31 20.62
N ARG A 482 10.29 -6.36 21.49
CA ARG A 482 11.57 -6.13 22.15
C ARG A 482 11.97 -7.29 23.06
N TYR A 483 12.90 -8.12 22.59
CA TYR A 483 13.75 -9.03 23.40
C TYR A 483 15.22 -8.55 23.31
N PRO A 484 16.08 -8.86 24.30
CA PRO A 484 17.46 -8.38 24.31
C PRO A 484 18.23 -8.93 23.09
N GLU A 485 19.00 -8.05 22.48
CA GLU A 485 19.68 -8.21 21.20
C GLU A 485 20.70 -9.35 21.19
N GLY A 486 20.83 -10.01 20.03
CA GLY A 486 22.00 -10.82 19.68
C GLY A 486 21.74 -12.32 19.59
N LEU A 487 21.71 -13.01 20.73
CA LEU A 487 21.90 -14.46 20.75
C LEU A 487 20.66 -15.27 20.32
N GLY A 488 19.45 -14.92 20.78
CA GLY A 488 18.26 -15.76 20.52
C GLY A 488 17.61 -15.60 19.14
N LYS A 489 17.99 -14.58 18.35
CA LYS A 489 17.35 -14.31 17.04
C LYS A 489 17.71 -15.38 16.02
N TRP A 490 19.00 -15.71 15.92
CA TRP A 490 19.49 -16.66 14.93
C TRP A 490 19.23 -18.11 15.34
N GLU A 491 19.20 -18.42 16.64
CA GLU A 491 18.72 -19.71 17.16
C GLU A 491 17.26 -19.99 16.75
N MET A 492 16.38 -19.00 16.91
CA MET A 492 14.99 -19.12 16.46
C MET A 492 14.86 -19.23 14.94
N GLU A 493 15.73 -18.58 14.16
CA GLU A 493 15.75 -18.70 12.71
C GLU A 493 16.32 -20.04 12.23
N ALA A 494 17.31 -20.61 12.92
CA ALA A 494 17.85 -21.95 12.68
C ALA A 494 16.78 -23.04 12.84
N GLY A 495 15.90 -22.89 13.82
CA GLY A 495 14.74 -23.76 14.03
C GLY A 495 13.72 -23.75 12.88
N ARG A 496 13.65 -22.66 12.10
CA ARG A 496 12.67 -22.47 11.01
C ARG A 496 13.21 -22.79 9.62
N VAL A 497 14.45 -23.28 9.52
CA VAL A 497 15.07 -23.64 8.24
C VAL A 497 14.33 -24.84 7.61
N TYR A 498 13.81 -24.65 6.39
CA TYR A 498 13.02 -25.63 5.63
C TYR A 498 11.74 -26.14 6.31
N GLU A 499 11.17 -25.38 7.26
CA GLU A 499 9.97 -25.77 8.01
C GLU A 499 8.82 -26.18 7.07
N ARG A 500 8.49 -25.35 6.07
CA ARG A 500 7.37 -25.60 5.15
C ARG A 500 7.60 -26.84 4.29
N THR A 501 8.81 -26.98 3.76
CA THR A 501 9.18 -28.12 2.91
C THR A 501 9.16 -29.43 3.69
N ILE A 502 9.66 -29.43 4.93
CA ILE A 502 9.70 -30.63 5.79
C ILE A 502 8.29 -31.04 6.21
N ASP A 503 7.44 -30.10 6.61
CA ASP A 503 6.07 -30.38 7.04
C ASP A 503 5.22 -31.00 5.91
N LEU A 504 5.32 -30.42 4.71
CA LEU A 504 4.61 -30.92 3.52
C LEU A 504 5.06 -32.34 3.14
N LEU A 505 6.38 -32.59 3.13
CA LEU A 505 6.92 -33.91 2.81
C LEU A 505 6.68 -34.93 3.93
N GLY A 506 6.63 -34.50 5.19
CA GLY A 506 6.30 -35.33 6.34
C GLY A 506 4.90 -35.91 6.25
N GLY A 507 3.91 -35.08 5.88
CA GLY A 507 2.53 -35.51 5.66
C GLY A 507 2.35 -36.43 4.44
N GLU A 508 3.02 -36.14 3.33
CA GLU A 508 2.90 -36.94 2.10
C GLU A 508 3.63 -38.29 2.16
N LEU A 509 4.83 -38.33 2.75
CA LEU A 509 5.62 -39.57 2.84
C LEU A 509 5.14 -40.49 3.98
N GLY A 510 4.68 -39.92 5.10
CA GLY A 510 4.10 -40.70 6.20
C GLY A 510 2.81 -41.42 5.82
N ASN A 511 2.01 -40.84 4.91
CA ASN A 511 0.81 -41.50 4.37
C ASN A 511 1.13 -42.64 3.37
N CYS A 512 2.31 -42.64 2.73
CA CYS A 512 2.73 -43.73 1.82
C CYS A 512 3.22 -44.98 2.58
N GLU A 513 3.83 -44.84 3.76
CA GLU A 513 4.27 -45.97 4.58
C GLU A 513 3.10 -46.78 5.20
N LEU A 514 1.91 -46.17 5.32
CA LEU A 514 0.71 -46.80 5.87
C LEU A 514 -0.10 -47.60 4.83
N VAL A 515 0.27 -47.58 3.55
CA VAL A 515 -0.46 -48.22 2.44
C VAL A 515 0.36 -49.34 1.77
N SER A 516 1.50 -49.73 2.36
CA SER A 516 2.35 -50.84 1.87
C SER A 516 2.09 -52.15 2.59
#